data_AF-A0A554JI91-F1
#
_entry.id   AF-A0A554JI91-F1
#
_cell.length_a   1.000
_cell.length_b   1.000
_cell.length_c   1.000
_cell.angle_alpha   90.00
_cell.angle_beta   90.00
_cell.angle_gamma   90.00
#
_symmetry.space_group_name_H-M   'P 1'
#
loop_
_entity.id
_entity.type
_entity.pdbx_description
1 polymer ?
#
loop_
_entity_poly.entity_id
_entity_poly.type
_entity_poly.pdbx_seq_one_letter_code
_entity_poly.pdbx_strand_id
1 'polypeptide(L)'
;MVGMIGFGLGRLSAIWPKPFPVRIEEDATGEFNERNMASVGGAEETDSSNKDNRLPVLQGFVASKNGTSYHYPWCPGAKKIKEENKIVFATREEAEKRGYKPAGNCPGL
;
A
#
# COMPACT_ATOMS: atom_id res chain seq x y z
N MET A 1 -14.42 34.77 47.34
CA MET A 1 -15.31 33.90 46.55
C MET A 1 -14.82 33.90 45.12
N VAL A 2 -14.29 32.79 44.59
CA VAL A 2 -14.44 32.35 43.19
C VAL A 2 -14.05 30.86 43.19
N GLY A 3 -15.00 29.98 42.91
CA GLY A 3 -14.79 28.55 42.68
C GLY A 3 -14.70 28.28 41.18
N MET A 4 -13.74 27.45 40.76
CA MET A 4 -13.60 27.00 39.38
C MET A 4 -13.98 25.52 39.27
N ILE A 5 -15.27 25.35 38.98
CA ILE A 5 -15.93 24.36 38.11
C ILE A 5 -15.02 23.21 37.63
N GLY A 6 -15.37 22.00 38.06
CA GLY A 6 -14.73 20.75 37.66
C GLY A 6 -15.00 20.36 36.20
N PHE A 7 -13.94 19.92 35.52
CA PHE A 7 -14.02 19.23 34.24
C PHE A 7 -14.04 17.72 34.49
N GLY A 8 -15.23 17.19 34.75
CA GLY A 8 -15.50 15.76 34.65
C GLY A 8 -15.58 15.34 33.18
N LEU A 9 -14.44 15.03 32.56
CA LEU A 9 -14.40 14.41 31.23
C LEU A 9 -14.74 12.92 31.37
N GLY A 10 -16.03 12.68 31.58
CA GLY A 10 -16.66 11.37 31.47
C GLY A 10 -16.50 10.84 30.04
N ARG A 11 -15.62 9.85 29.90
CA ARG A 11 -15.76 8.62 29.10
C ARG A 11 -16.77 8.73 27.95
N LEU A 12 -16.26 9.13 26.79
CA LEU A 12 -16.93 8.94 25.52
C LEU A 12 -15.87 8.64 24.47
N SER A 13 -15.85 7.40 23.96
CA SER A 13 -15.94 7.19 22.50
C SER A 13 -15.76 5.72 22.11
N ALA A 14 -16.83 5.25 21.46
CA ALA A 14 -16.80 4.39 20.29
C ALA A 14 -16.30 2.95 20.46
N ILE A 15 -17.22 2.08 20.89
CA ILE A 15 -17.22 0.67 20.51
C ILE A 15 -17.47 0.59 18.99
N TRP A 16 -16.41 0.42 18.20
CA TRP A 16 -16.54 0.16 16.78
C TRP A 16 -16.99 -1.29 16.57
N PRO A 17 -18.07 -1.55 15.80
CA PRO A 17 -18.45 -2.91 15.46
C PRO A 17 -17.38 -3.49 14.52
N LYS A 18 -16.76 -4.60 14.95
CA LYS A 18 -15.84 -5.36 14.11
C LYS A 18 -16.61 -5.90 12.89
N PRO A 19 -16.09 -5.74 11.66
CA PRO A 19 -16.71 -6.35 10.50
C PRO A 19 -16.68 -7.88 10.67
N PHE A 20 -17.86 -8.50 10.60
CA PHE A 20 -17.99 -9.95 10.57
C PHE A 20 -17.32 -10.48 9.29
N PRO A 21 -16.48 -11.52 9.37
CA PRO A 21 -15.93 -12.14 8.18
C PRO A 21 -17.05 -12.85 7.43
N VAL A 22 -17.29 -12.41 6.19
CA VAL A 22 -18.16 -13.06 5.21
C VAL A 22 -17.64 -14.48 4.98
N ARG A 23 -18.46 -15.49 5.30
CA ARG A 23 -18.20 -16.89 4.94
C ARG A 23 -18.62 -17.08 3.50
N ILE A 24 -17.65 -17.35 2.63
CA ILE A 24 -17.91 -17.91 1.30
C ILE A 24 -18.06 -19.41 1.53
N GLU A 25 -19.31 -19.88 1.58
CA GLU A 25 -19.64 -21.29 1.48
C GLU A 25 -19.63 -21.62 -0.01
N GLU A 26 -18.46 -21.98 -0.52
CA GLU A 26 -18.34 -22.61 -1.84
C GLU A 26 -18.35 -24.12 -1.64
N ASP A 27 -19.55 -24.64 -1.83
CA ASP A 27 -19.90 -26.04 -1.93
C ASP A 27 -18.91 -26.79 -2.83
N ALA A 28 -18.43 -27.91 -2.30
CA ALA A 28 -17.48 -28.78 -2.96
C ALA A 28 -18.05 -29.32 -4.27
N THR A 29 -17.31 -29.19 -5.38
CA THR A 29 -16.85 -30.31 -6.23
C THR A 29 -16.36 -29.78 -7.58
N GLY A 30 -15.05 -29.68 -7.70
CA GLY A 30 -14.35 -29.34 -8.93
C GLY A 30 -12.91 -29.85 -8.83
N GLU A 31 -12.77 -31.17 -8.93
CA GLU A 31 -11.52 -31.90 -8.82
C GLU A 31 -10.59 -31.55 -9.99
N PHE A 32 -9.56 -30.72 -9.76
CA PHE A 32 -8.44 -30.53 -10.69
C PHE A 32 -7.10 -30.42 -9.94
N ASN A 33 -6.41 -31.56 -9.89
CA ASN A 33 -4.97 -31.84 -9.85
C ASN A 33 -4.08 -31.22 -8.75
N GLU A 34 -3.65 -32.11 -7.86
CA GLU A 34 -2.73 -31.97 -6.73
C GLU A 34 -1.27 -31.66 -7.11
N ARG A 35 -0.95 -30.43 -7.52
CA ARG A 35 0.45 -29.96 -7.47
C ARG A 35 0.57 -28.56 -6.90
N ASN A 36 0.96 -28.53 -5.63
CA ASN A 36 1.56 -27.42 -4.88
C ASN A 36 0.61 -26.54 -4.07
N MET A 37 0.15 -27.16 -2.97
CA MET A 37 -0.28 -26.47 -1.77
C MET A 37 0.92 -25.76 -1.10
N ALA A 38 0.87 -24.43 -1.16
CA ALA A 38 1.03 -23.48 -0.06
C ALA A 38 1.97 -23.79 1.13
N SER A 39 2.94 -22.91 1.34
CA SER A 39 3.32 -22.39 2.67
C SER A 39 3.03 -20.88 2.62
N VAL A 40 1.84 -20.42 3.03
CA VAL A 40 1.50 -19.94 4.39
C VAL A 40 2.36 -18.75 4.85
N GLY A 41 1.67 -17.63 5.13
CA GLY A 41 2.14 -16.60 6.06
C GLY A 41 1.99 -15.18 5.53
N GLY A 42 0.94 -14.47 5.95
CA GLY A 42 0.81 -13.03 5.75
C GLY A 42 1.63 -12.18 6.72
N ALA A 43 1.52 -10.87 6.50
CA ALA A 43 1.99 -9.74 7.32
C ALA A 43 3.51 -9.47 7.39
N GLU A 44 3.85 -8.36 6.74
CA GLU A 44 4.74 -7.26 7.16
C GLU A 44 6.07 -7.53 7.90
N GLU A 45 7.09 -6.90 7.30
CA GLU A 45 8.32 -6.36 7.89
C GLU A 45 9.31 -7.34 8.57
N THR A 46 10.37 -7.67 7.82
CA THR A 46 11.72 -7.68 8.38
C THR A 46 12.71 -7.03 7.41
N ASP A 47 13.36 -5.98 7.91
CA ASP A 47 14.57 -5.38 7.41
C ASP A 47 15.67 -6.45 7.26
N SER A 48 16.20 -6.64 6.06
CA SER A 48 17.64 -6.83 5.81
C SER A 48 17.90 -7.20 4.35
N SER A 49 18.70 -6.34 3.70
CA SER A 49 19.69 -6.64 2.67
C SER A 49 19.63 -8.05 2.05
N ASN A 50 18.96 -8.18 0.91
CA ASN A 50 19.34 -9.20 -0.06
C ASN A 50 19.15 -8.69 -1.48
N LYS A 51 20.28 -8.52 -2.16
CA LYS A 51 20.37 -8.21 -3.59
C LYS A 51 19.92 -9.44 -4.36
N ASP A 52 18.62 -9.61 -4.56
CA ASP A 52 18.10 -10.53 -5.56
C ASP A 52 17.35 -9.71 -6.62
N ASN A 53 17.85 -9.75 -7.85
CA ASN A 53 17.26 -9.12 -9.04
C ASN A 53 15.95 -9.83 -9.42
N ARG A 54 14.98 -9.87 -8.52
CA ARG A 54 13.59 -10.15 -8.92
C ARG A 54 13.06 -8.87 -9.49
N LEU A 55 12.91 -8.84 -10.80
CA LEU A 55 12.11 -7.83 -11.49
C LEU A 55 10.83 -7.64 -10.66
N PRO A 56 10.64 -6.46 -10.07
CA PRO A 56 9.48 -6.22 -9.25
C PRO A 56 8.28 -6.42 -10.16
N VAL A 57 7.40 -7.36 -9.80
CA VAL A 57 6.07 -7.45 -10.39
C VAL A 57 5.49 -6.04 -10.24
N LEU A 58 5.46 -5.31 -11.36
CA LEU A 58 5.30 -3.86 -11.44
C LEU A 58 3.95 -3.47 -10.83
N GLN A 59 3.95 -3.25 -9.52
CA GLN A 59 2.83 -2.69 -8.77
C GLN A 59 2.76 -1.19 -9.07
N GLY A 60 2.43 -0.86 -10.32
CA GLY A 60 2.24 0.50 -10.82
C GLY A 60 3.45 1.42 -10.76
N PHE A 61 3.33 2.56 -11.42
CA PHE A 61 4.27 3.68 -11.33
C PHE A 61 3.69 4.72 -10.38
N VAL A 62 4.48 5.18 -9.43
CA VAL A 62 4.07 6.16 -8.43
C VAL A 62 4.66 7.52 -8.77
N ALA A 63 3.84 8.54 -8.90
CA ALA A 63 4.24 9.93 -9.05
C ALA A 63 3.72 10.80 -7.90
N SER A 64 4.31 11.98 -7.76
CA SER A 64 3.80 12.99 -6.84
C SER A 64 2.93 13.98 -7.60
N LYS A 65 1.80 14.38 -7.02
CA LYS A 65 0.97 15.48 -7.55
C LYS A 65 1.72 16.82 -7.60
N ASN A 66 2.66 17.04 -6.68
CA ASN A 66 3.53 18.23 -6.65
C ASN A 66 4.77 18.08 -7.55
N GLY A 67 5.09 16.86 -7.95
CA GLY A 67 6.23 16.57 -8.79
C GLY A 67 5.83 16.39 -10.25
N THR A 68 6.83 16.30 -11.10
CA THR A 68 6.68 15.91 -12.52
C THR A 68 7.42 14.62 -12.82
N SER A 69 7.82 13.87 -11.79
CA SER A 69 8.55 12.62 -11.95
C SER A 69 7.75 11.43 -11.42
N TYR A 70 7.77 10.33 -12.16
CA TYR A 70 7.25 9.04 -11.73
C TYR A 70 8.40 8.12 -11.31
N HIS A 71 8.12 7.22 -10.37
CA HIS A 71 9.06 6.33 -9.73
C HIS A 71 8.41 4.95 -9.58
N TYR A 72 9.19 3.93 -9.26
CA TYR A 72 8.63 2.69 -8.74
C TYR A 72 8.19 2.81 -7.27
N PRO A 73 7.23 2.01 -6.78
CA PRO A 73 6.77 2.05 -5.39
C PRO A 73 7.88 1.74 -4.37
N TRP A 74 8.89 0.96 -4.75
CA TRP A 74 10.03 0.63 -3.91
C TRP A 74 11.11 1.74 -3.86
N CYS A 75 10.99 2.74 -4.74
CA CYS A 75 11.98 3.80 -4.87
C CYS A 75 12.02 4.68 -3.61
N PRO A 76 13.21 5.15 -3.17
CA PRO A 76 13.30 6.09 -2.05
C PRO A 76 12.54 7.39 -2.31
N GLY A 77 12.44 7.81 -3.58
CA GLY A 77 11.60 8.94 -3.99
C GLY A 77 10.12 8.69 -3.70
N ALA A 78 9.60 7.52 -4.07
CA ALA A 78 8.19 7.15 -3.86
C ALA A 78 7.82 7.02 -2.39
N LYS A 79 8.71 6.48 -1.55
CA LYS A 79 8.49 6.34 -0.10
C LYS A 79 8.36 7.69 0.63
N LYS A 80 8.97 8.74 0.09
CA LYS A 80 8.89 10.10 0.63
C LYS A 80 7.64 10.87 0.19
N ILE A 81 6.90 10.36 -0.79
CA ILE A 81 5.67 10.99 -1.27
C ILE A 81 4.57 10.73 -0.24
N LYS A 82 4.01 11.81 0.31
CA LYS A 82 2.81 11.75 1.15
C LYS A 82 1.67 11.08 0.38
N GLU A 83 0.88 10.25 1.06
CA GLU A 83 -0.23 9.51 0.45
C GLU A 83 -1.24 10.44 -0.23
N GLU A 84 -1.50 11.60 0.37
CA GLU A 84 -2.37 12.67 -0.17
C GLU A 84 -1.92 13.19 -1.55
N ASN A 85 -0.62 13.09 -1.84
CA ASN A 85 -0.02 13.56 -3.08
C ASN A 85 0.44 12.40 -3.97
N LYS A 86 0.13 11.16 -3.61
CA LYS A 86 0.55 9.97 -4.35
C LYS A 86 -0.41 9.71 -5.50
N ILE A 87 0.14 9.56 -6.70
CA ILE A 87 -0.61 9.19 -7.90
C ILE A 87 -0.03 7.87 -8.40
N VAL A 88 -0.88 6.88 -8.65
CA VAL A 88 -0.47 5.57 -9.17
C VAL A 88 -0.95 5.41 -10.60
N PHE A 89 -0.03 5.03 -11.49
CA PHE A 89 -0.29 4.73 -12.89
C PHE A 89 -0.13 3.24 -13.15
N ALA A 90 -0.94 2.69 -14.05
CA ALA A 90 -0.83 1.31 -14.48
C ALA A 90 0.37 1.10 -15.44
N THR A 91 0.67 2.10 -16.27
CA THR A 91 1.71 2.03 -17.29
C THR A 91 2.57 3.30 -17.33
N ARG A 92 3.79 3.17 -17.84
CA ARG A 92 4.69 4.29 -18.09
C ARG A 92 4.13 5.25 -19.14
N GLU A 93 3.49 4.73 -20.18
CA GLU A 93 2.94 5.54 -21.26
C GLU A 93 1.82 6.46 -20.73
N GLU A 94 1.06 6.01 -19.73
CA GLU A 94 0.05 6.87 -19.10
C GLU A 94 0.67 7.99 -18.26
N ALA A 95 1.75 7.69 -17.52
CA ALA A 95 2.50 8.70 -16.79
C ALA A 95 3.07 9.77 -17.74
N GLU A 96 3.67 9.34 -18.85
CA GLU A 96 4.27 10.22 -19.86
C GLU A 96 3.21 11.05 -20.60
N LYS A 97 2.07 10.45 -20.95
CA LYS A 97 0.92 11.18 -21.54
C LYS A 97 0.39 12.27 -20.61
N ARG A 98 0.47 12.06 -19.29
CA ARG A 98 0.13 13.06 -18.28
C ARG A 98 1.25 14.08 -18.03
N GLY A 99 2.38 13.98 -18.72
CA GLY A 99 3.51 14.90 -18.61
C GLY A 99 4.51 14.55 -17.50
N TYR A 100 4.43 13.35 -16.91
CA TYR A 100 5.40 12.88 -15.93
C TYR A 100 6.62 12.27 -16.62
N LYS A 101 7.80 12.55 -16.08
CA LYS A 101 9.09 12.08 -16.56
C LYS A 101 9.62 10.93 -15.71
N PRO A 102 10.44 10.03 -16.26
CA PRO A 102 11.12 9.04 -15.46
C PRO A 102 12.05 9.73 -14.46
N ALA A 103 11.98 9.32 -13.20
CA ALA A 103 12.85 9.83 -12.18
C ALA A 103 14.27 9.24 -12.27
N GLY A 104 15.26 10.10 -12.50
CA GLY A 104 16.66 9.68 -12.58
C GLY A 104 17.28 9.21 -11.26
N ASN A 105 16.61 9.43 -10.12
CA ASN A 105 17.04 8.93 -8.81
C ASN A 105 16.50 7.50 -8.52
N CYS A 106 15.85 6.86 -9.50
CA CYS A 106 15.41 5.48 -9.40
C CYS A 106 16.20 4.60 -10.37
N PRO A 107 16.99 3.63 -9.89
CA PRO A 107 17.71 2.73 -10.79
C PRO A 107 16.71 1.81 -11.52
N GLY A 108 16.79 1.73 -12.85
CA GLY A 108 16.00 0.79 -13.67
C GLY A 108 14.66 1.31 -14.21
N LEU A 109 14.48 2.63 -14.29
CA LEU A 109 13.31 3.29 -14.88
C LEU A 109 13.56 3.71 -16.33
#